data_AF-A0A1Y3TG75-F1
#
_entry.id   AF-A0A1Y3TG75-F1
#
_cell.length_a   1.000
_cell.length_b   1.000
_cell.length_c   1.000
_cell.angle_alpha   90.00
_cell.angle_beta   90.00
_cell.angle_gamma   90.00
#
_symmetry.space_group_name_H-M   'P 1'
#
loop_
_entity.id
_entity.type
_entity.pdbx_description
1 polymer ?
#
loop_
_entity_poly.entity_id
_entity_poly.type
_entity_poly.pdbx_seq_one_letter_code
_entity_poly.pdbx_strand_id
1 'polypeptide(L)'
;MSGKKFTHNPPAAKPKRTSAERVVSERGRKELPPGTKGGENLKPDRHYEHKQHAFDSYCKKVLKYEAYNGYREISRRQKCEALFSELSEEELAQLAVYDRYSWEYTAFPVGGAVILIEDDRLAEALNALPQDNRDIFLMYWFLDMADREIAEYMNMARRTVNTRRQKAYRLLKELMGGEADD
;
A
#
# COMPACT_ATOMS: atom_id res chain seq x y z
N MET A 1 -1.69 -16.99 52.35
CA MET A 1 -1.35 -15.56 52.33
C MET A 1 0.08 -15.37 52.83
N SER A 2 1.03 -15.08 51.93
CA SER A 2 2.39 -14.69 52.33
C SER A 2 2.95 -13.80 51.21
N GLY A 3 2.83 -12.49 51.40
CA GLY A 3 3.24 -11.48 50.43
C GLY A 3 4.74 -11.26 50.48
N LYS A 4 5.43 -11.49 49.36
CA LYS A 4 6.81 -11.05 49.14
C LYS A 4 6.87 -9.53 49.22
N LYS A 5 7.59 -8.99 50.21
CA LYS A 5 7.90 -7.56 50.31
C LYS A 5 9.04 -7.25 49.35
N PHE A 6 8.74 -6.54 48.27
CA PHE A 6 9.75 -5.93 47.41
C PHE A 6 10.25 -4.65 48.08
N THR A 7 11.48 -4.66 48.60
CA THR A 7 12.16 -3.47 49.08
C THR A 7 12.73 -2.71 47.87
N HIS A 8 12.16 -1.56 47.56
CA HIS A 8 12.66 -0.66 46.54
C HIS A 8 13.78 0.22 47.14
N ASN A 9 15.03 0.00 46.73
CA ASN A 9 16.14 0.92 47.01
C ASN A 9 16.07 2.10 46.02
N PRO A 10 15.99 3.37 46.48
CA PRO A 10 15.99 4.51 45.57
C PRO A 10 17.41 4.78 45.04
N PRO A 11 17.58 5.17 43.76
CA PRO A 11 18.88 5.51 43.23
C PRO A 11 19.43 6.81 43.85
N ALA A 12 20.69 6.75 44.25
CA ALA A 12 21.44 7.89 44.75
C ALA A 12 21.72 8.92 43.65
N ALA A 13 21.67 10.21 44.05
CA ALA A 13 22.12 11.39 43.33
C ALA A 13 21.34 11.76 42.03
N LYS A 14 20.31 12.60 42.20
CA LYS A 14 19.83 13.48 41.13
C LYS A 14 20.90 14.54 40.83
N PRO A 15 21.20 14.90 39.57
CA PRO A 15 22.02 16.06 39.29
C PRO A 15 21.31 17.30 39.85
N LYS A 16 22.04 18.16 40.55
CA LYS A 16 21.53 19.42 41.09
C LYS A 16 20.82 20.17 39.97
N ARG A 17 19.51 20.39 40.12
CA ARG A 17 18.77 21.37 39.31
C ARG A 17 19.51 22.70 39.45
N THR A 18 20.06 23.21 38.36
CA THR A 18 20.31 24.64 38.26
C THR A 18 18.94 25.28 38.33
N SER A 19 18.65 25.99 39.41
CA SER A 19 17.57 26.96 39.43
C SER A 19 17.94 28.03 38.42
N ALA A 20 17.59 27.81 37.15
CA ALA A 20 17.61 28.86 36.16
C ALA A 20 16.59 29.89 36.65
N GLU A 21 17.11 30.90 37.31
CA GLU A 21 16.36 32.09 37.69
C GLU A 21 15.69 32.59 36.42
N ARG A 22 14.37 32.58 36.40
CA ARG A 22 13.62 33.08 35.25
C ARG A 22 13.93 34.57 35.16
N VAL A 23 14.76 34.96 34.21
CA VAL A 23 15.00 36.36 33.87
C VAL A 23 13.69 36.90 33.30
N VAL A 24 12.82 37.38 34.19
CA VAL A 24 11.66 38.19 33.82
C VAL A 24 12.23 39.55 33.49
N SER A 25 12.07 40.00 32.25
CA SER A 25 12.29 41.39 31.91
C SER A 25 11.44 42.24 32.86
N GLU A 26 12.10 43.11 33.63
CA GLU A 26 11.39 44.11 34.43
C GLU A 26 10.39 44.81 33.51
N ARG A 27 9.09 44.58 33.74
CA ARG A 27 8.06 45.33 33.03
C ARG A 27 8.26 46.78 33.43
N GLY A 28 8.56 47.60 32.43
CA GLY A 28 9.12 48.94 32.60
C GLY A 28 8.38 49.80 33.61
N ARG A 29 9.15 50.38 34.53
CA ARG A 29 8.74 51.61 35.22
C ARG A 29 8.69 52.72 34.17
N LYS A 30 7.48 53.22 33.89
CA LYS A 30 7.25 54.39 33.04
C LYS A 30 7.36 55.66 33.88
N GLU A 31 8.54 55.98 34.37
CA GLU A 31 8.81 57.32 34.88
C GLU A 31 10.14 57.79 34.31
N LEU A 32 10.04 58.56 33.22
CA LEU A 32 11.17 59.30 32.68
C LEU A 32 11.27 60.63 33.44
N PRO A 33 12.46 61.05 33.89
CA PRO A 33 12.63 62.36 34.49
C PRO A 33 12.27 63.47 33.48
N PRO A 34 11.72 64.61 33.94
CA PRO A 34 11.24 65.67 33.05
C PRO A 34 12.40 66.21 32.20
N GLY A 35 12.29 66.09 30.87
CA GLY A 35 13.26 66.66 29.92
C GLY A 35 13.99 65.68 29.01
N THR A 36 13.81 64.36 29.16
CA THR A 36 14.37 63.40 28.19
C THR A 36 13.41 63.24 27.00
N LYS A 37 13.78 63.83 25.86
CA LYS A 37 13.10 63.63 24.58
C LYS A 37 13.25 62.16 24.19
N GLY A 38 12.13 61.43 24.20
CA GLY A 38 12.07 60.08 23.65
C GLY A 38 12.34 60.13 22.15
N GLY A 39 13.38 59.42 21.71
CA GLY A 39 13.75 59.33 20.29
C GLY A 39 15.19 59.71 19.95
N GLU A 40 16.12 59.71 20.91
CA GLU A 40 17.54 59.88 20.59
C GLU A 40 18.16 58.56 20.11
N ASN A 41 18.83 58.63 18.96
CA ASN A 41 19.58 57.56 18.29
C ASN A 41 20.51 56.83 19.27
N LEU A 42 20.02 55.77 19.90
CA LEU A 42 20.83 54.88 20.71
C LEU A 42 21.74 54.12 19.73
N LYS A 43 22.99 54.58 19.55
CA LYS A 43 24.02 53.70 19.00
C LYS A 43 23.97 52.44 19.87
N PRO A 44 23.69 51.26 19.28
CA PRO A 44 23.59 50.06 20.09
C PRO A 44 24.89 49.96 20.88
N ASP A 45 24.79 49.90 22.20
CA ASP A 45 25.96 49.55 23.00
C ASP A 45 26.48 48.19 22.49
N ARG A 46 27.80 47.99 22.48
CA ARG A 46 28.44 46.77 21.94
C ARG A 46 27.78 45.50 22.48
N HIS A 47 27.25 45.56 23.70
CA HIS A 47 26.47 44.51 24.34
C HIS A 47 25.16 44.15 23.61
N TYR A 48 24.39 45.14 23.14
CA TYR A 48 23.15 44.91 22.40
C TYR A 48 23.42 44.38 20.98
N GLU A 49 24.44 44.90 20.31
CA GLU A 49 24.94 44.37 19.03
C GLU A 49 25.35 42.90 19.18
N HIS A 50 26.13 42.57 20.22
CA HIS A 50 26.54 41.19 20.49
C HIS A 50 25.34 40.26 20.69
N LYS A 51 24.31 40.69 21.42
CA LYS A 51 23.07 39.93 21.61
C LYS A 51 22.30 39.71 20.30
N GLN A 52 22.20 40.75 19.47
CA GLN A 52 21.54 40.65 18.16
C GLN A 52 22.28 39.68 17.25
N HIS A 53 23.62 39.77 17.17
CA HIS A 53 24.43 38.86 16.36
C HIS A 53 24.37 37.41 16.87
N ALA A 54 24.35 37.19 18.19
CA ALA A 54 24.21 35.86 18.77
C ALA A 54 22.84 35.23 18.42
N PHE A 55 21.77 36.02 18.51
CA PHE A 55 20.43 35.57 18.14
C PHE A 55 20.29 35.30 16.64
N ASP A 56 20.79 36.20 15.80
CA ASP A 56 20.79 36.03 14.34
C ASP A 56 21.59 34.79 13.92
N SER A 57 22.78 34.60 14.49
CA SER A 57 23.60 33.40 14.28
C SER A 57 22.85 32.13 14.70
N TYR A 58 22.17 32.16 15.85
CA TYR A 58 21.34 31.05 16.30
C TYR A 58 20.22 30.73 15.31
N CYS A 59 19.42 31.72 14.91
CA CYS A 59 18.33 31.54 13.95
C CYS A 59 18.82 30.99 12.62
N LYS A 60 19.90 31.54 12.06
CA LYS A 60 20.55 31.03 10.84
C LYS A 60 21.00 29.58 11.00
N LYS A 61 21.55 29.23 12.16
CA LYS A 61 21.99 27.88 12.47
C LYS A 61 20.81 26.90 12.51
N VAL A 62 19.73 27.26 13.21
CA VAL A 62 18.51 26.43 13.27
C VAL A 62 17.95 26.19 11.87
N LEU A 63 17.74 27.25 11.08
CA LEU A 63 17.22 27.12 9.71
C LEU A 63 18.09 26.21 8.83
N LYS A 64 19.42 26.34 8.94
CA LYS A 64 20.36 25.50 8.19
C LYS A 64 20.23 24.02 8.56
N TYR A 65 20.17 23.70 9.86
CA TYR A 65 20.09 22.30 10.29
C TYR A 65 18.72 21.68 10.05
N GLU A 66 17.64 22.45 10.14
CA GLU A 66 16.32 21.95 9.77
C GLU A 66 16.23 21.65 8.27
N ALA A 67 16.79 22.51 7.42
CA ALA A 67 16.90 22.21 5.99
C ALA A 67 17.72 20.93 5.76
N TYR A 68 18.85 20.76 6.44
CA TYR A 68 19.69 19.56 6.35
C TYR A 68 18.95 18.29 6.80
N ASN A 69 18.19 18.37 7.90
CA ASN A 69 17.36 17.27 8.38
C ASN A 69 16.30 16.88 7.35
N GLY A 70 15.62 17.86 6.75
CA GLY A 70 14.65 17.64 5.67
C GLY A 70 15.27 16.92 4.47
N TYR A 71 16.41 17.40 3.97
CA TYR A 71 17.12 16.73 2.87
C TYR A 71 17.54 15.31 3.23
N ARG A 72 18.05 15.10 4.44
CA ARG A 72 18.44 13.75 4.91
C ARG A 72 17.26 12.79 4.96
N GLU A 73 16.09 13.29 5.38
CA GLU A 73 14.88 12.47 5.40
C GLU A 73 14.39 12.12 3.99
N ILE A 74 14.36 13.09 3.08
CA ILE A 74 14.02 12.88 1.66
C ILE A 74 14.96 11.84 1.04
N SER A 75 16.27 12.00 1.21
CA SER A 75 17.25 11.03 0.68
C SER A 75 17.14 9.65 1.30
N ARG A 76 16.67 9.52 2.55
CA ARG A 76 16.42 8.21 3.17
C ARG A 76 15.22 7.53 2.52
N ARG A 77 14.13 8.27 2.30
CA ARG A 77 12.90 7.76 1.67
C ARG A 77 13.13 7.36 0.22
N GLN A 78 13.81 8.20 -0.56
CA GLN A 78 14.16 7.92 -1.97
C GLN A 78 15.02 6.66 -2.21
N LYS A 79 15.66 6.10 -1.17
CA LYS A 79 16.37 4.81 -1.30
C LYS A 79 15.44 3.60 -1.35
N CYS A 80 14.19 3.76 -0.92
CA CYS A 80 13.22 2.67 -0.77
C CYS A 80 11.86 3.01 -1.40
N GLU A 81 11.61 4.26 -1.77
CA GLU A 81 10.37 4.74 -2.38
C GLU A 81 10.66 5.16 -3.84
N ALA A 82 9.74 4.81 -4.74
CA ALA A 82 9.71 5.31 -6.12
C ALA A 82 8.47 6.19 -6.29
N LEU A 83 8.58 7.23 -7.12
CA LEU A 83 7.43 8.08 -7.44
C LEU A 83 6.54 7.38 -8.47
N PHE A 84 5.22 7.49 -8.34
CA PHE A 84 4.29 6.92 -9.32
C PHE A 84 4.50 7.43 -10.75
N SER A 85 4.99 8.67 -10.91
CA SER A 85 5.32 9.25 -12.23
C SER A 85 6.57 8.65 -12.87
N GLU A 86 7.41 7.97 -12.09
CA GLU A 86 8.64 7.32 -12.54
C GLU A 86 8.42 5.83 -12.82
N LEU A 87 7.28 5.27 -12.40
CA LEU A 87 6.91 3.88 -12.67
C LEU A 87 6.40 3.74 -14.10
N SER A 88 6.75 2.62 -14.72
CA SER A 88 6.19 2.20 -16.00
C SER A 88 4.71 1.83 -15.86
N GLU A 89 3.98 1.86 -16.97
CA GLU A 89 2.58 1.42 -17.00
C GLU A 89 2.43 -0.05 -16.58
N GLU A 90 3.42 -0.89 -16.89
CA GLU A 90 3.47 -2.30 -16.48
C GLU A 90 3.59 -2.46 -14.96
N GLU A 91 4.46 -1.71 -14.30
CA GLU A 91 4.60 -1.71 -12.83
C GLU A 91 3.33 -1.18 -12.16
N LEU A 92 2.72 -0.13 -12.71
CA LEU A 92 1.45 0.39 -12.23
C LEU A 92 0.33 -0.64 -12.38
N ALA A 93 0.27 -1.37 -13.50
CA ALA A 93 -0.71 -2.42 -13.72
C ALA A 93 -0.56 -3.59 -12.72
N GLN A 94 0.66 -3.93 -12.32
CA GLN A 94 0.90 -4.94 -11.27
C GLN A 94 0.43 -4.50 -9.88
N LEU A 95 0.50 -3.19 -9.60
CA LEU A 95 0.02 -2.60 -8.35
C LEU A 95 -1.50 -2.34 -8.36
N ALA A 96 -2.10 -2.29 -9.54
CA ALA A 96 -3.52 -2.03 -9.70
C ALA A 96 -4.35 -3.23 -9.22
N VAL A 97 -5.46 -2.93 -8.54
CA VAL A 97 -6.50 -3.90 -8.22
C VAL A 97 -7.76 -3.46 -8.93
N TYR A 98 -8.25 -4.30 -9.83
CA TYR A 98 -9.52 -4.10 -10.52
C TYR A 98 -10.63 -4.81 -9.76
N ASP A 99 -11.77 -4.12 -9.64
CA ASP A 99 -12.98 -4.77 -9.15
C ASP A 99 -13.41 -5.84 -10.14
N ARG A 100 -13.80 -7.01 -9.63
CA ARG A 100 -14.37 -8.09 -10.44
C ARG A 100 -15.88 -8.06 -10.30
N TYR A 101 -16.58 -7.78 -11.39
CA TYR A 101 -18.04 -7.70 -11.36
C TYR A 101 -18.68 -8.95 -11.93
N SER A 102 -19.82 -9.36 -11.36
CA SER A 102 -20.50 -10.60 -11.75
C SER A 102 -21.00 -10.62 -13.20
N TRP A 103 -21.14 -9.46 -13.85
CA TRP A 103 -21.56 -9.36 -15.26
C TRP A 103 -20.40 -9.48 -16.26
N GLU A 104 -19.15 -9.49 -15.79
CA GLU A 104 -17.95 -9.71 -16.62
C GLU A 104 -17.70 -11.20 -16.86
N TYR A 105 -18.53 -12.07 -16.29
CA TYR A 105 -18.38 -13.51 -16.36
C TYR A 105 -19.60 -14.16 -17.00
N THR A 106 -19.35 -15.11 -17.90
CA THR A 106 -20.37 -16.04 -18.37
C THR A 106 -20.43 -17.25 -17.44
N ALA A 107 -21.61 -17.54 -16.91
CA ALA A 107 -21.83 -18.62 -15.95
C ALA A 107 -22.29 -19.93 -16.64
N PHE A 108 -21.63 -21.04 -16.28
CA PHE A 108 -21.96 -22.39 -16.74
C PHE A 108 -22.29 -23.30 -15.55
N PRO A 109 -23.57 -23.60 -15.29
CA PRO A 109 -23.96 -24.54 -14.23
C PRO A 109 -23.72 -25.98 -14.69
N VAL A 110 -22.71 -26.65 -14.15
CA VAL A 110 -22.28 -28.00 -14.54
C VAL A 110 -21.78 -28.77 -13.32
N GLY A 111 -22.08 -30.07 -13.22
CA GLY A 111 -21.53 -30.94 -12.17
C GLY A 111 -21.91 -30.54 -10.73
N GLY A 112 -23.03 -29.84 -10.55
CA GLY A 112 -23.45 -29.30 -9.25
C GLY A 112 -22.70 -28.03 -8.80
N ALA A 113 -21.85 -27.46 -9.67
CA ALA A 113 -21.14 -26.20 -9.45
C ALA A 113 -21.49 -25.17 -10.54
N VAL A 114 -21.07 -23.93 -10.34
CA VAL A 114 -21.18 -22.86 -11.35
C VAL A 114 -19.77 -22.41 -11.73
N ILE A 115 -19.38 -22.65 -12.97
CA ILE A 115 -18.10 -22.22 -13.51
C ILE A 115 -18.28 -20.83 -14.13
N LEU A 116 -17.40 -19.89 -13.79
CA LEU A 116 -17.41 -18.52 -14.29
C LEU A 116 -16.25 -18.33 -15.27
N ILE A 117 -16.55 -17.88 -16.48
CA ILE A 117 -15.57 -17.66 -17.55
C ILE A 117 -15.54 -16.17 -17.89
N GLU A 118 -14.37 -15.56 -17.74
CA GLU A 118 -14.11 -14.12 -18.01
C GLU A 118 -13.92 -13.83 -19.50
N ASP A 119 -13.32 -14.77 -20.23
CA ASP A 119 -13.04 -14.60 -21.65
C ASP A 119 -14.31 -14.85 -22.47
N ASP A 120 -14.89 -13.76 -23.01
CA ASP A 120 -16.10 -13.79 -23.83
C ASP A 120 -15.94 -14.67 -25.08
N ARG A 121 -14.76 -14.68 -25.71
CA ARG A 121 -14.49 -15.47 -26.91
C ARG A 121 -14.48 -16.96 -26.59
N LEU A 122 -13.89 -17.34 -25.45
CA LEU A 122 -13.93 -18.71 -24.95
C LEU A 122 -15.37 -19.10 -24.57
N ALA A 123 -16.09 -18.22 -23.89
CA ALA A 123 -17.48 -18.47 -23.48
C ALA A 123 -18.40 -18.68 -24.70
N GLU A 124 -18.25 -17.88 -25.76
CA GLU A 124 -18.99 -18.03 -27.01
C GLU A 124 -18.66 -19.36 -27.70
N ALA A 125 -17.37 -19.72 -27.79
CA ALA A 125 -16.94 -20.99 -28.36
C ALA A 125 -17.48 -22.20 -27.57
N LEU A 126 -17.50 -22.12 -26.24
CA LEU A 126 -18.10 -23.16 -25.39
C LEU A 126 -19.61 -23.26 -25.58
N ASN A 127 -20.32 -22.13 -25.78
CA ASN A 127 -21.75 -22.13 -26.07
C ASN A 127 -22.11 -22.71 -27.45
N ALA A 128 -21.19 -22.67 -28.40
CA ALA A 128 -21.36 -23.30 -29.71
C ALA A 128 -21.16 -24.84 -29.69
N LEU A 129 -20.54 -25.39 -28.64
CA LEU A 129 -20.41 -26.83 -28.47
C LEU A 129 -21.77 -27.48 -28.14
N PRO A 130 -22.01 -28.74 -28.56
CA PRO A 130 -23.13 -29.52 -28.06
C PRO A 130 -23.11 -29.60 -26.53
N GLN A 131 -24.26 -29.41 -25.88
CA GLN A 131 -24.37 -29.30 -24.42
C GLN A 131 -23.65 -30.44 -23.67
N ASP A 132 -23.90 -31.71 -24.03
CA ASP A 132 -23.22 -32.84 -23.40
C ASP A 132 -21.69 -32.78 -23.52
N ASN A 133 -21.19 -32.34 -24.68
CA ASN A 133 -19.76 -32.25 -24.94
C ASN A 133 -19.13 -31.10 -24.14
N ARG A 134 -19.83 -29.96 -24.07
CA ARG A 134 -19.45 -28.80 -23.26
C ARG A 134 -19.39 -29.18 -21.79
N ASP A 135 -20.43 -29.84 -21.27
CA ASP A 135 -20.52 -30.19 -19.86
C ASP A 135 -19.45 -31.23 -19.49
N ILE A 136 -19.18 -32.23 -20.35
CA ILE A 136 -18.04 -33.16 -20.18
C ILE A 136 -16.71 -32.41 -20.15
N PHE A 137 -16.50 -31.48 -21.09
CA PHE A 137 -15.28 -30.69 -21.17
C PHE A 137 -15.07 -29.86 -19.89
N LEU A 138 -16.13 -29.19 -19.44
CA LEU A 138 -16.12 -28.35 -18.24
C LEU A 138 -15.88 -29.17 -16.97
N MET A 139 -16.55 -30.31 -16.80
CA MET A 139 -16.31 -31.20 -15.67
C MET A 139 -14.86 -31.71 -15.62
N TYR A 140 -14.29 -32.06 -16.77
CA TYR A 140 -12.92 -32.56 -16.83
C TYR A 140 -11.88 -31.48 -16.50
N TRP A 141 -12.00 -30.30 -17.12
CA TRP A 141 -10.96 -29.26 -17.00
C TRP A 141 -11.11 -28.36 -15.77
N PHE A 142 -12.33 -28.07 -15.33
CA PHE A 142 -12.57 -27.10 -14.26
C PHE A 142 -13.00 -27.74 -12.94
N LEU A 143 -13.60 -28.93 -12.96
CA LEU A 143 -13.98 -29.66 -11.74
C LEU A 143 -13.02 -30.79 -11.39
N ASP A 144 -11.94 -30.96 -12.16
CA ASP A 144 -10.92 -32.02 -12.01
C ASP A 144 -11.53 -33.44 -11.94
N MET A 145 -12.69 -33.64 -12.58
CA MET A 145 -13.36 -34.94 -12.59
C MET A 145 -12.73 -35.85 -13.63
N ALA A 146 -12.36 -37.06 -13.22
CA ALA A 146 -11.84 -38.06 -14.15
C ALA A 146 -12.95 -38.58 -15.08
N ASP A 147 -12.58 -39.09 -16.27
CA ASP A 147 -13.53 -39.69 -17.23
C ASP A 147 -14.45 -40.77 -16.61
N ARG A 148 -13.99 -41.44 -15.53
CA ARG A 148 -14.79 -42.41 -14.77
C ARG A 148 -15.89 -41.72 -13.95
N GLU A 149 -15.56 -40.66 -13.24
CA GLU A 149 -16.49 -39.93 -12.37
C GLU A 149 -17.53 -39.20 -13.21
N ILE A 150 -17.12 -38.63 -14.36
CA ILE A 150 -18.03 -38.03 -15.34
C ILE A 150 -18.96 -39.09 -15.93
N ALA A 151 -18.44 -40.28 -16.25
CA ALA A 151 -19.23 -41.39 -16.75
C ALA A 151 -20.29 -41.85 -15.75
N GLU A 152 -19.92 -41.96 -14.47
CA GLU A 152 -20.85 -42.27 -13.37
C GLU A 152 -21.89 -41.16 -13.19
N TYR A 153 -21.47 -39.89 -13.22
CA TYR A 153 -22.35 -38.72 -13.08
C TYR A 153 -23.38 -38.61 -14.21
N MET A 154 -22.96 -38.81 -15.46
CA MET A 154 -23.84 -38.72 -16.63
C MET A 154 -24.49 -40.04 -17.03
N ASN A 155 -24.29 -41.11 -16.25
CA ASN A 155 -24.78 -42.46 -16.53
C ASN A 155 -24.44 -42.96 -17.96
N MET A 156 -23.16 -42.84 -18.33
CA MET A 156 -22.66 -43.26 -19.66
C MET A 156 -21.38 -44.10 -19.54
N ALA A 157 -21.00 -44.76 -20.63
CA ALA A 157 -19.75 -45.53 -20.65
C ALA A 157 -18.53 -44.59 -20.65
N ARG A 158 -17.49 -44.93 -19.87
CA ARG A 158 -16.22 -44.18 -19.82
C ARG A 158 -15.61 -43.91 -21.20
N ARG A 159 -15.69 -44.88 -22.12
CA ARG A 159 -15.21 -44.69 -23.51
C ARG A 159 -15.95 -43.57 -24.23
N THR A 160 -17.27 -43.46 -24.05
CA THR A 160 -18.09 -42.42 -24.66
C THR A 160 -17.70 -41.03 -24.13
N VAL A 161 -17.42 -40.90 -22.83
CA VAL A 161 -16.92 -39.66 -22.23
C VAL A 161 -15.61 -39.23 -22.90
N ASN A 162 -14.63 -40.14 -23.00
CA ASN A 162 -13.34 -39.83 -23.62
C ASN A 162 -13.50 -39.36 -25.08
N THR A 163 -14.27 -40.09 -25.89
CA THR A 163 -14.52 -39.70 -27.29
C THR A 163 -15.22 -38.35 -27.40
N ARG A 164 -16.23 -38.08 -26.56
CA ARG A 164 -16.93 -36.78 -26.52
C ARG A 164 -16.02 -35.65 -26.05
N ARG A 165 -15.18 -35.89 -25.06
CA ARG A 165 -14.16 -34.94 -24.56
C ARG A 165 -13.16 -34.58 -25.65
N GLN A 166 -12.62 -35.57 -26.36
CA GLN A 166 -11.71 -35.34 -27.49
C GLN A 166 -12.39 -34.56 -28.62
N LYS A 167 -13.64 -34.89 -28.94
CA LYS A 167 -14.43 -34.16 -29.94
C LYS A 167 -14.70 -32.72 -29.51
N ALA A 168 -15.05 -32.50 -28.24
CA ALA A 168 -15.25 -31.17 -27.67
C ALA A 168 -13.98 -30.32 -27.81
N TYR A 169 -12.82 -30.89 -27.46
CA TYR A 169 -11.53 -30.20 -27.57
C TYR A 169 -11.19 -29.81 -29.02
N ARG A 170 -11.39 -30.73 -29.99
CA ARG A 170 -11.15 -30.43 -31.41
C ARG A 170 -12.04 -29.29 -31.91
N LEU A 171 -13.34 -29.39 -31.66
CA LEU A 171 -14.29 -28.34 -32.07
C LEU A 171 -14.00 -27.00 -31.38
N LEU A 172 -13.60 -27.01 -30.11
CA LEU A 172 -13.22 -25.79 -29.41
C LEU A 172 -11.98 -25.15 -30.04
N LYS A 173 -10.97 -25.96 -30.41
CA LYS A 173 -9.76 -25.50 -31.10
C LYS A 173 -10.10 -24.86 -32.45
N GLU A 174 -10.98 -25.49 -33.23
CA GLU A 174 -11.47 -24.97 -34.51
C GLU A 174 -12.21 -23.62 -34.34
N LEU A 175 -13.14 -23.55 -33.39
CA LEU A 175 -13.92 -22.32 -33.09
C LEU A 175 -13.04 -21.17 -32.61
N MET A 176 -11.96 -21.49 -31.89
CA MET A 176 -10.97 -20.50 -31.45
C MET A 176 -9.93 -20.16 -32.53
N GLY A 177 -10.05 -20.70 -33.74
CA GLY A 177 -9.15 -20.41 -34.86
C GLY A 177 -7.75 -21.01 -34.71
N GLY A 178 -7.59 -22.05 -33.89
CA GLY A 178 -6.36 -22.86 -33.86
C GLY A 178 -6.40 -23.95 -34.92
N GLU A 179 -5.27 -24.24 -35.57
CA GLU A 179 -5.16 -25.37 -36.51
C GLU A 179 -5.52 -26.68 -35.78
N ALA A 180 -6.58 -27.37 -36.18
CA ALA A 180 -6.86 -28.70 -35.66
C ALA A 180 -5.82 -29.67 -36.23
N ASP A 181 -4.96 -30.23 -35.38
CA ASP A 181 -4.03 -31.27 -35.82
C ASP A 181 -4.84 -32.56 -36.04
N ASP A 182 -4.85 -33.03 -37.29
CA ASP A 182 -5.50 -34.27 -37.73
C ASP A 182 -4.90 -35.54 -37.09
#